data_AF-A0A930RW41-F1
#
_entry.id   AF-A0A930RW41-F1
#
_cell.length_a   1.000
_cell.length_b   1.000
_cell.length_c   1.000
_cell.angle_alpha   90.00
_cell.angle_beta   90.00
_cell.angle_gamma   90.00
#
_symmetry.space_group_name_H-M   'P 1'
#
loop_
_entity.id
_entity.type
_entity.pdbx_description
1 polymer ?
#
loop_
_entity_poly.entity_id
_entity_poly.type
_entity_poly.pdbx_seq_one_letter_code
_entity_poly.pdbx_strand_id
1 'polypeptide(L)' 'YGISQQDMYQMYAYSKKYNANEVWVLYPRVNELENRIIEFRDEDTKIHIFFVDVSEIEKSIKELLSKIKP' A
#
# COMPACT_ATOMS: atom_id res chain seq x y z
N TYR A 1 -10.38 0.34 9.57
CA TYR A 1 -9.39 0.32 8.48
C TYR A 1 -9.80 -0.78 7.52
N GLY A 2 -10.02 -0.48 6.24
CA GLY A 2 -10.51 -1.46 5.24
C GLY A 2 -9.53 -2.58 4.86
N ILE A 3 -8.42 -2.72 5.60
CA ILE A 3 -7.40 -3.76 5.43
C ILE A 3 -7.40 -4.66 6.66
N SER A 4 -7.31 -5.97 6.42
CA SER A 4 -7.19 -6.95 7.49
C SER A 4 -5.81 -6.84 8.14
N GLN A 5 -5.76 -6.99 9.46
CA GLN A 5 -4.48 -7.12 10.17
C GLN A 5 -3.65 -8.28 9.61
N GLN A 6 -4.29 -9.36 9.13
CA GLN A 6 -3.59 -10.50 8.53
C GLN A 6 -2.86 -10.10 7.24
N ASP A 7 -3.45 -9.26 6.40
CA ASP A 7 -2.79 -8.79 5.16
C ASP A 7 -1.55 -7.97 5.51
N MET A 8 -1.62 -7.14 6.56
CA MET A 8 -0.48 -6.37 7.05
C MET A 8 0.66 -7.26 7.53
N TYR A 9 0.34 -8.28 8.33
CA TYR A 9 1.33 -9.26 8.80
C TYR A 9 1.99 -10.02 7.65
N GLN A 10 1.23 -10.39 6.62
CA GLN A 10 1.80 -11.03 5.44
C GLN A 10 2.79 -10.12 4.73
N MET A 11 2.44 -8.85 4.51
CA MET A 11 3.32 -7.89 3.83
C MET A 11 4.61 -7.63 4.61
N TYR A 12 4.53 -7.57 5.94
CA TYR A 12 5.72 -7.52 6.80
C TYR A 12 6.60 -8.78 6.67
N ALA A 13 6.01 -9.98 6.69
CA ALA A 13 6.77 -11.22 6.52
C ALA A 13 7.48 -11.27 5.15
N TYR A 14 6.82 -10.78 4.09
CA TYR A 14 7.42 -10.68 2.77
C TYR A 14 8.53 -9.64 2.70
N SER A 15 8.41 -8.49 3.35
CA SER A 15 9.47 -7.48 3.36
C SER A 15 10.76 -8.04 3.96
N LYS A 16 10.66 -8.78 5.07
CA LYS A 16 11.80 -9.45 5.70
C LYS A 16 12.36 -10.57 4.83
N LYS A 17 11.50 -11.39 4.20
CA LYS A 17 11.91 -12.48 3.30
C LYS A 17 12.75 -11.98 2.13
N TYR A 18 12.41 -10.82 1.57
CA TYR A 18 13.10 -10.25 0.41
C TYR A 18 14.07 -9.12 0.76
N ASN A 19 14.30 -8.86 2.05
CA ASN A 19 15.13 -7.76 2.55
C ASN A 19 14.77 -6.40 1.90
N ALA A 20 13.47 -6.15 1.77
CA ALA A 20 12.91 -4.95 1.17
C ALA A 20 12.66 -3.87 2.24
N ASN A 21 13.30 -2.71 2.07
CA ASN A 21 13.17 -1.58 2.99
C ASN A 21 11.91 -0.75 2.73
N GLU A 22 11.33 -0.87 1.54
CA GLU A 22 10.12 -0.17 1.13
C GLU A 22 9.22 -1.12 0.33
N VAL A 23 7.96 -1.25 0.76
CA VAL A 23 6.96 -2.14 0.16
C VAL A 23 5.72 -1.33 -0.17
N TRP A 24 5.23 -1.45 -1.39
CA TRP A 24 3.99 -0.83 -1.84
C TRP A 24 2.90 -1.90 -2.06
N VAL A 25 1.79 -1.77 -1.35
CA VAL A 25 0.65 -2.69 -1.38
C VAL A 25 -0.50 -2.02 -2.11
N LEU A 26 -0.88 -2.57 -3.26
CA LEU A 26 -2.03 -2.08 -4.03
C LEU A 26 -3.29 -2.80 -3.58
N TYR A 27 -4.23 -2.06 -3.02
CA TYR A 27 -5.44 -2.62 -2.43
C TYR A 27 -6.70 -2.04 -3.08
N PRO A 28 -7.69 -2.84 -3.50
CA PRO A 28 -8.92 -2.30 -4.07
C PRO A 28 -9.63 -1.38 -3.08
N ARG A 29 -10.06 -0.19 -3.53
CA ARG A 29 -10.85 0.71 -2.71
C ARG A 29 -12.24 0.11 -2.48
N VAL A 30 -12.65 0.04 -1.21
CA VAL A 30 -14.00 -0.41 -0.81
C VAL A 30 -14.65 0.73 -0.02
N ASN A 31 -15.73 1.30 -0.56
CA ASN A 31 -16.49 2.46 -0.06
C ASN A 31 -15.73 3.81 -0.05
N GLU A 32 -16.45 4.88 0.33
CA GLU A 32 -15.94 6.27 0.44
C GLU A 32 -14.84 6.46 1.50
N LEU A 33 -14.45 5.40 2.23
CA LEU A 33 -13.36 5.47 3.20
C LEU A 33 -12.09 5.92 2.48
N GLU A 34 -11.69 7.13 2.88
CA GLU A 34 -10.84 8.07 2.20
C GLU A 34 -9.49 7.51 1.77
N ASN A 35 -9.05 8.00 0.61
CA ASN A 35 -7.69 8.07 0.07
C ASN A 35 -6.61 8.31 1.14
N ARG A 36 -6.28 7.29 1.94
CA ARG A 36 -5.22 7.37 2.94
C ARG A 36 -4.18 6.33 2.61
N ILE A 37 -2.98 6.83 2.32
CA ILE A 37 -1.81 5.97 2.40
C ILE A 37 -1.67 5.61 3.87
N ILE A 38 -1.77 4.32 4.18
CA ILE A 38 -1.44 3.83 5.51
C ILE A 38 0.03 3.43 5.46
N GLU A 39 0.85 4.13 6.24
CA GLU A 39 2.26 3.79 6.41
C GLU A 39 2.43 2.98 7.70
N PHE A 40 3.00 1.79 7.56
CA PHE A 40 3.55 1.05 8.70
C PHE A 40 5.06 1.14 8.63
N ARG A 41 5.67 1.51 9.76
CA ARG A 41 7.11 1.63 9.89
C ARG A 41 7.62 0.72 11.00
N ASP A 42 8.54 -0.16 10.62
CA ASP A 42 9.47 -0.86 11.50
C ASP A 42 10.87 -0.21 11.32
N GLU A 43 11.85 -0.52 12.16
CA GLU A 43 13.17 0.14 12.17
C GLU A 43 13.78 0.26 10.76
N ASP A 44 13.65 -0.79 9.94
CA ASP A 44 14.23 -0.86 8.59
C ASP A 44 13.20 -0.97 7.45
N THR A 45 11.91 -1.03 7.75
CA THR A 45 10.88 -1.36 6.75
C THR A 45 9.74 -0.35 6.76
N LYS A 46 9.44 0.22 5.58
CA LYS A 46 8.24 1.02 5.33
C LYS A 46 7.27 0.24 4.44
N ILE A 47 6.03 0.14 4.86
CA ILE A 47 4.95 -0.46 4.08
C ILE A 47 3.93 0.62 3.77
N HIS A 48 3.77 0.93 2.49
CA HIS A 48 2.80 1.87 1.95
C HIS A 48 1.60 1.10 1.41
N ILE A 49 0.41 1.39 1.91
CA ILE A 49 -0.82 0.90 1.28
C ILE A 49 -1.35 1.99 0.36
N PHE A 50 -1.55 1.65 -0.91
CA PHE A 50 -2.20 2.51 -1.88
C PHE A 50 -3.55 1.90 -2.30
N PHE A 51 -4.62 2.64 -2.08
CA PHE A 51 -5.96 2.21 -2.49
C PHE A 51 -6.20 2.52 -3.98
N VAL A 52 -6.53 1.50 -4.75
CA VAL A 52 -6.80 1.59 -6.19
C VAL A 52 -8.31 1.66 -6.42
N ASP A 53 -8.77 2.72 -7.06
CA ASP A 53 -10.12 2.77 -7.60
C ASP A 53 -10.18 1.89 -8.85
N VAL A 54 -10.84 0.74 -8.71
CA VAL A 54 -10.94 -0.26 -9.78
C VAL A 54 -11.89 0.20 -10.91
N SER A 55 -12.71 1.23 -10.69
CA SER A 55 -13.55 1.83 -11.73
C SER A 55 -12.78 2.88 -12.54
N GLU A 56 -11.77 3.52 -11.94
CA GLU A 56 -10.89 4.50 -12.57
C GLU A 56 -9.40 4.09 -12.48
N ILE A 57 -9.07 2.84 -12.84
CA ILE A 57 -7.72 2.25 -12.63
C ILE A 57 -6.60 3.13 -13.19
N GLU A 58 -6.74 3.63 -14.43
CA GLU A 58 -5.68 4.43 -15.05
C GLU A 58 -5.32 5.68 -14.25
N LYS A 59 -6.34 6.33 -13.66
CA LYS A 59 -6.17 7.52 -12.82
C LYS A 59 -5.48 7.16 -11.51
N SER A 60 -5.92 6.08 -10.85
CA SER A 60 -5.26 5.59 -9.63
C SER A 60 -3.80 5.21 -9.87
N ILE A 61 -3.48 4.55 -10.98
CA ILE A 61 -2.09 4.18 -11.30
C ILE A 61 -1.25 5.42 -11.63
N LYS A 62 -1.79 6.41 -12.35
CA LYS A 62 -1.08 7.69 -12.57
C LYS A 62 -0.77 8.39 -11.25
N GLU A 63 -1.72 8.41 -10.32
CA GLU A 63 -1.51 8.97 -8.98
C GLU A 63 -0.41 8.20 -8.21
N LEU A 64 -0.47 6.87 -8.20
CA LEU A 64 0.57 6.03 -7.59
C LEU A 64 1.96 6.34 -8.15
N LEU A 65 2.10 6.41 -9.48
CA LEU A 65 3.38 6.67 -10.13
C LEU A 65 3.96 8.03 -9.76
N SER A 66 3.10 9.04 -9.49
CA SER A 66 3.55 10.35 -9.01
C SER A 66 4.06 10.33 -7.56
N LYS A 67 3.71 9.30 -6.78
CA LYS A 67 4.14 9.14 -5.38
C LYS A 67 5.39 8.27 -5.24
N ILE A 68 5.59 7.32 -6.16
CA ILE A 68 6.76 6.42 -6.15
C ILE A 68 7.98 7.09 -6.79
N LYS A 69 7.79 7.98 -7.77
CA LYS A 69 8.91 8.67 -8.42
C LYS A 69 9.32 9.90 -7.59
N PRO A 70 10.64 10.08 -7.32
CA PRO A 70 11.16 11.27 -6.66
C PRO A 70 11.04 12.53 -7.52
#